data_AF-A0A7J6UN65-F1
#
_entry.id   AF-A0A7J6UN65-F1
#
_cell.length_a   1.000
_cell.length_b   1.000
_cell.length_c   1.000
_cell.angle_alpha   90.00
_cell.angle_beta   90.00
_cell.angle_gamma   90.00
#
_symmetry.space_group_name_H-M   'P 1'
#
loop_
_entity.id
_entity.type
_entity.pdbx_description
1 polymer ?
#
loop_
_entity_poly.entity_id
_entity_poly.type
_entity_poly.pdbx_seq_one_letter_code
_entity_poly.pdbx_strand_id
1 'polypeptide(L)'
;AGIVVRIPDEKLRSVLALAESALSKRCIPVKMLRRVCGKFAWIGQTVPFVHAFVSPLWRLLGWADRHSVSAVRVESLRPSLVWLKTFINLHFESVRQQDAAEGCYSRVYPCASLTTSPWSIVVDASTTGVGGVLYEGSRPVSWFADSLKKVDFERFDSAPRDCKRQAVWEALAILIACRLWLPSLPRFWTVKCCSDSRTALSSLMSLKSRSKALILIAQELALDCALEG
;
A
#
# COMPACT_ATOMS: atom_id res chain seq x y z
N ALA A 1 6.02 21.52 -16.16
CA ALA A 1 6.62 20.43 -16.95
C ALA A 1 6.67 19.18 -16.08
N GLY A 2 6.31 18.02 -16.61
CA GLY A 2 6.36 16.75 -15.87
C GLY A 2 6.79 15.61 -16.78
N ILE A 3 7.45 14.61 -16.23
CA ILE A 3 7.89 13.42 -16.97
C ILE A 3 6.73 12.45 -17.02
N VAL A 4 6.26 12.11 -18.21
CA VAL A 4 5.21 11.10 -18.39
C VAL A 4 5.87 9.73 -18.51
N VAL A 5 5.64 8.85 -17.55
CA VAL A 5 6.10 7.46 -17.64
C VAL A 5 4.95 6.59 -18.12
N ARG A 6 5.21 5.81 -19.16
CA ARG A 6 4.21 4.96 -19.81
C ARG A 6 4.44 3.48 -19.55
N ILE A 7 3.39 2.75 -19.16
CA ILE A 7 3.42 1.29 -19.02
C ILE A 7 2.57 0.66 -20.13
N PRO A 8 3.17 -0.17 -21.00
CA PRO A 8 2.42 -0.89 -22.04
C PRO A 8 1.39 -1.87 -21.46
N ASP A 9 0.17 -1.84 -22.00
CA ASP A 9 -0.95 -2.71 -21.63
C ASP A 9 -0.61 -4.21 -21.71
N GLU A 10 0.16 -4.61 -22.73
CA GLU A 10 0.57 -6.01 -22.92
C GLU A 10 1.32 -6.54 -21.69
N LYS A 11 2.20 -5.70 -21.11
CA LYS A 11 2.96 -6.07 -19.92
C LYS A 11 2.02 -6.26 -18.72
N LEU A 12 1.06 -5.37 -18.54
CA LEU A 12 0.06 -5.46 -17.46
C LEU A 12 -0.81 -6.71 -17.59
N ARG A 13 -1.35 -7.00 -18.78
CA ARG A 13 -2.14 -8.22 -19.04
C ARG A 13 -1.32 -9.48 -18.80
N SER A 14 -0.06 -9.49 -19.25
CA SER A 14 0.84 -10.64 -19.05
C SER A 14 1.14 -10.92 -17.58
N VAL A 15 1.02 -9.89 -16.74
CA VAL A 15 1.28 -9.94 -15.30
C VAL A 15 0.03 -10.39 -14.56
N LEU A 16 -1.12 -9.83 -14.92
CA LEU A 16 -2.43 -10.23 -14.41
C LEU A 16 -2.71 -11.71 -14.71
N ALA A 17 -2.48 -12.15 -15.95
CA ALA A 17 -2.66 -13.55 -16.35
C ALA A 17 -1.78 -14.51 -15.52
N LEU A 18 -0.55 -14.10 -15.18
CA LEU A 18 0.33 -14.90 -14.32
C LEU A 18 -0.16 -14.95 -12.87
N ALA A 19 -0.69 -13.85 -12.35
CA ALA A 19 -1.25 -13.79 -11.00
C ALA A 19 -2.52 -14.67 -10.90
N GLU A 20 -3.39 -14.63 -11.90
CA GLU A 20 -4.60 -15.47 -11.96
C GLU A 20 -4.26 -16.95 -12.13
N SER A 21 -3.28 -17.27 -12.97
CA SER A 21 -2.76 -18.64 -13.10
C SER A 21 -2.12 -19.15 -11.80
N ALA A 22 -1.54 -18.27 -10.99
CA ALA A 22 -1.03 -18.62 -9.67
C ALA A 22 -2.18 -18.83 -8.66
N LEU A 23 -3.19 -17.97 -8.66
CA LEU A 23 -4.33 -18.02 -7.74
C LEU A 23 -5.25 -19.24 -7.93
N SER A 24 -5.32 -19.76 -9.16
CA SER A 24 -6.12 -20.96 -9.50
C SER A 24 -5.49 -22.27 -9.04
N LYS A 25 -4.21 -22.27 -8.67
CA LYS A 25 -3.48 -23.47 -8.24
C LYS A 25 -3.42 -23.55 -6.72
N ARG A 26 -3.28 -24.77 -6.19
CA ARG A 26 -3.03 -24.99 -4.75
C ARG A 26 -1.57 -24.70 -4.36
N CYS A 27 -0.64 -25.07 -5.25
CA CYS A 27 0.79 -24.85 -5.10
C CYS A 27 1.36 -24.31 -6.41
N ILE A 28 2.38 -23.44 -6.31
CA ILE A 28 3.12 -22.94 -7.46
C ILE A 28 4.61 -23.31 -7.34
N PRO A 29 5.28 -23.66 -8.46
CA PRO A 29 6.71 -23.88 -8.44
C PRO A 29 7.45 -22.57 -8.16
N VAL A 30 8.58 -22.64 -7.46
CA VAL A 30 9.40 -21.45 -7.12
C VAL A 30 9.85 -20.69 -8.37
N LYS A 31 10.09 -21.40 -9.48
CA LYS A 31 10.39 -20.78 -10.79
C LYS A 31 9.28 -19.83 -11.26
N MET A 32 8.02 -20.20 -11.04
CA MET A 32 6.87 -19.34 -11.37
C MET A 32 6.78 -18.15 -10.42
N LEU A 33 6.99 -18.35 -9.11
CA LEU A 33 7.05 -17.27 -8.13
C LEU A 33 8.12 -16.24 -8.47
N ARG A 34 9.34 -16.70 -8.84
CA ARG A 34 10.43 -15.82 -9.28
C ARG A 34 10.06 -15.01 -10.53
N ARG A 35 9.35 -15.63 -11.49
CA ARG A 35 8.85 -14.94 -12.69
C ARG A 35 7.86 -13.84 -12.35
N VAL A 36 6.93 -14.11 -11.42
CA VAL A 36 5.98 -13.12 -10.90
C VAL A 36 6.74 -11.96 -10.26
N CYS A 37 7.61 -12.23 -9.26
CA CYS A 37 8.40 -11.21 -8.59
C CYS A 37 9.22 -10.34 -9.57
N GLY A 38 9.84 -10.94 -10.58
CA GLY A 38 10.64 -10.24 -11.58
C GLY A 38 9.83 -9.28 -12.45
N LYS A 39 8.68 -9.73 -12.99
CA LYS A 39 7.81 -8.83 -13.77
C LYS A 39 7.25 -7.69 -12.91
N PHE A 40 6.96 -7.97 -11.65
CA PHE A 40 6.47 -6.97 -10.71
C PHE A 40 7.51 -5.96 -10.26
N ALA A 41 8.77 -6.37 -10.10
CA ALA A 41 9.86 -5.46 -9.76
C ALA A 41 10.02 -4.37 -10.82
N TRP A 42 9.84 -4.72 -12.10
CA TRP A 42 9.85 -3.74 -13.19
C TRP A 42 8.70 -2.73 -13.07
N ILE A 43 7.46 -3.19 -12.80
CA ILE A 43 6.32 -2.28 -12.58
C ILE A 43 6.55 -1.41 -11.33
N GLY A 44 7.15 -1.96 -10.27
CA GLY A 44 7.45 -1.24 -9.03
C GLY A 44 8.44 -0.09 -9.20
N GLN A 45 9.36 -0.16 -10.18
CA GLN A 45 10.21 0.97 -10.54
C GLN A 45 9.40 2.13 -11.11
N THR A 46 8.31 1.83 -11.82
CA THR A 46 7.43 2.84 -12.42
C THR A 46 6.35 3.31 -11.47
N VAL A 47 5.89 2.46 -10.55
CA VAL A 47 4.83 2.79 -9.59
C VAL A 47 5.29 2.40 -8.18
N PRO A 48 5.76 3.39 -7.37
CA PRO A 48 6.38 3.12 -6.07
C PRO A 48 5.50 2.31 -5.10
N PHE A 49 4.17 2.50 -5.17
CA PHE A 49 3.21 1.83 -4.29
C PHE A 49 3.14 0.30 -4.50
N VAL A 50 3.52 -0.19 -5.68
CA VAL A 50 3.47 -1.62 -6.01
C VAL A 50 4.40 -2.45 -5.12
N HIS A 51 5.43 -1.83 -4.53
CA HIS A 51 6.32 -2.51 -3.60
C HIS A 51 5.61 -3.08 -2.36
N ALA A 52 4.51 -2.48 -1.90
CA ALA A 52 3.71 -2.97 -0.76
C ALA A 52 3.16 -4.39 -1.01
N PHE A 53 2.75 -4.65 -2.25
CA PHE A 53 2.14 -5.93 -2.64
C PHE A 53 3.18 -7.01 -2.91
N VAL A 54 4.37 -6.59 -3.36
CA VAL A 54 5.45 -7.45 -3.85
C VAL A 54 6.42 -7.88 -2.74
N SER A 55 6.57 -7.06 -1.69
CA SER A 55 7.43 -7.34 -0.54
C SER A 55 7.20 -8.73 0.09
N PRO A 56 5.95 -9.17 0.36
CA PRO A 56 5.71 -10.51 0.91
C PRO A 56 6.08 -11.64 -0.08
N LEU A 57 5.96 -11.41 -1.39
CA LEU A 57 6.36 -12.38 -2.42
C LEU A 57 7.87 -12.61 -2.40
N TRP A 58 8.67 -11.54 -2.30
CA TRP A 58 10.13 -11.62 -2.17
C TRP A 58 10.57 -12.30 -0.89
N ARG A 59 9.90 -12.01 0.23
CA ARG A 59 10.18 -12.67 1.51
C ARG A 59 9.98 -14.18 1.39
N LEU A 60 8.90 -14.61 0.73
CA LEU A 60 8.61 -16.03 0.54
C LEU A 60 9.57 -16.70 -0.45
N LEU A 61 9.94 -16.00 -1.52
CA LEU A 61 10.95 -16.47 -2.47
C LEU A 61 12.30 -16.69 -1.77
N GLY A 62 12.77 -15.72 -0.98
CA GLY A 62 14.02 -15.85 -0.22
C GLY A 62 13.95 -16.88 0.92
N TRP A 63 12.77 -17.20 1.43
CA TRP A 63 12.58 -18.33 2.33
C TRP A 63 12.67 -19.66 1.57
N ALA A 64 11.99 -19.78 0.42
CA ALA A 64 11.97 -20.99 -0.38
C ALA A 64 13.36 -21.34 -0.93
N ASP A 65 14.12 -20.34 -1.39
CA ASP A 65 15.49 -20.53 -1.89
C ASP A 65 16.43 -21.01 -0.77
N ARG A 66 16.30 -20.47 0.45
CA ARG A 66 17.10 -20.92 1.61
C ARG A 66 16.81 -22.34 2.06
N HIS A 67 15.57 -22.79 1.92
CA HIS A 67 15.13 -24.12 2.33
C HIS A 67 15.08 -25.11 1.16
N SER A 68 15.59 -24.73 -0.02
CA SER A 68 15.58 -25.55 -1.25
C SER A 68 14.20 -26.13 -1.59
N VAL A 69 13.14 -25.38 -1.31
CA VAL A 69 11.75 -25.80 -1.54
C VAL A 69 11.43 -25.69 -3.03
N SER A 70 10.86 -26.73 -3.64
CA SER A 70 10.53 -26.74 -5.06
C SER A 70 9.21 -26.03 -5.40
N ALA A 71 8.25 -26.04 -4.47
CA ALA A 71 6.93 -25.44 -4.65
C ALA A 71 6.36 -24.85 -3.35
N VAL A 72 5.62 -23.76 -3.47
CA VAL A 72 5.03 -23.03 -2.34
C VAL A 72 3.52 -23.04 -2.43
N ARG A 73 2.85 -23.17 -1.28
CA ARG A 73 1.38 -23.10 -1.18
C ARG A 73 0.88 -21.69 -1.50
N VAL A 74 -0.14 -21.62 -2.35
CA VAL A 74 -0.73 -20.35 -2.80
C VAL A 74 -1.45 -19.63 -1.68
N GLU A 75 -1.95 -20.34 -0.66
CA GLU A 75 -2.59 -19.74 0.51
C GLU A 75 -1.73 -18.67 1.19
N SER A 76 -0.40 -18.89 1.28
CA SER A 76 0.55 -17.92 1.86
C SER A 76 0.80 -16.70 0.96
N LEU A 77 0.50 -16.82 -0.33
CA LEU A 77 0.71 -15.81 -1.37
C LEU A 77 -0.59 -15.09 -1.75
N ARG A 78 -1.73 -15.71 -1.47
CA ARG A 78 -3.06 -15.28 -1.89
C ARG A 78 -3.34 -13.82 -1.51
N PRO A 79 -3.06 -13.34 -0.28
CA PRO A 79 -3.28 -11.94 0.05
C PRO A 79 -2.54 -10.99 -0.89
N SER A 80 -1.24 -11.22 -1.11
CA SER A 80 -0.43 -10.41 -2.02
C SER A 80 -0.90 -10.47 -3.47
N LEU A 81 -1.24 -11.66 -3.97
CA LEU A 81 -1.70 -11.84 -5.35
C LEU A 81 -3.10 -11.23 -5.58
N VAL A 82 -3.99 -11.30 -4.59
CA VAL A 82 -5.30 -10.66 -4.63
C VAL A 82 -5.14 -9.15 -4.64
N TRP A 83 -4.37 -8.58 -3.70
CA TRP A 83 -4.11 -7.14 -3.67
C TRP A 83 -3.55 -6.62 -4.98
N LEU A 84 -2.64 -7.37 -5.56
CA LEU A 84 -2.01 -7.07 -6.83
C LEU A 84 -2.98 -7.15 -8.00
N LYS A 85 -3.87 -8.14 -8.04
CA LYS A 85 -4.95 -8.21 -9.03
C LYS A 85 -5.90 -7.02 -8.86
N THR A 86 -6.32 -6.74 -7.64
CA THR A 86 -7.19 -5.61 -7.31
C THR A 86 -6.56 -4.29 -7.69
N PHE A 87 -5.28 -4.09 -7.37
CA PHE A 87 -4.51 -2.94 -7.78
C PHE A 87 -4.49 -2.80 -9.29
N ILE A 88 -4.19 -3.88 -10.03
CA ILE A 88 -4.14 -3.79 -11.49
C ILE A 88 -5.52 -3.43 -12.07
N ASN A 89 -6.58 -4.08 -11.60
CA ASN A 89 -7.93 -3.82 -12.09
C ASN A 89 -8.36 -2.38 -11.75
N LEU A 90 -8.34 -1.99 -10.47
CA LEU A 90 -8.85 -0.69 -10.05
C LEU A 90 -7.99 0.47 -10.56
N HIS A 91 -6.66 0.37 -10.44
CA HIS A 91 -5.76 1.46 -10.82
C HIS A 91 -5.71 1.65 -12.34
N PHE A 92 -5.51 0.56 -13.09
CA PHE A 92 -5.34 0.69 -14.54
C PHE A 92 -6.67 0.82 -15.28
N GLU A 93 -7.79 0.28 -14.79
CA GLU A 93 -9.10 0.56 -15.41
C GLU A 93 -9.55 2.00 -15.17
N SER A 94 -9.30 2.57 -13.98
CA SER A 94 -9.59 3.98 -13.69
C SER A 94 -8.81 4.93 -14.60
N VAL A 95 -7.50 4.70 -14.76
CA VAL A 95 -6.66 5.54 -15.62
C VAL A 95 -6.99 5.36 -17.11
N ARG A 96 -7.39 4.16 -17.53
CA ARG A 96 -7.81 3.89 -18.92
C ARG A 96 -9.09 4.63 -19.32
N GLN A 97 -9.97 4.94 -18.36
CA GLN A 97 -11.16 5.76 -18.62
C GLN A 97 -10.83 7.25 -18.78
N GLN A 98 -9.73 7.72 -18.20
CA GLN A 98 -9.29 9.12 -18.29
C GLN A 98 -8.44 9.40 -19.54
N ASP A 99 -7.59 8.45 -19.95
CA ASP A 99 -6.73 8.55 -21.13
C ASP A 99 -7.24 7.65 -22.28
N ALA A 100 -8.37 8.00 -22.89
CA ALA A 100 -9.00 7.20 -23.96
C ALA A 100 -8.22 7.18 -25.31
N ALA A 101 -7.15 7.95 -25.45
CA ALA A 101 -6.51 8.20 -26.76
C ALA A 101 -5.47 7.15 -27.18
N GLU A 102 -4.79 6.48 -26.25
CA GLU A 102 -3.80 5.44 -26.57
C GLU A 102 -3.82 4.42 -25.42
N GLY A 103 -4.07 3.14 -25.69
CA GLY A 103 -4.19 2.06 -24.67
C GLY A 103 -2.90 1.78 -23.90
N CYS A 104 -2.43 2.75 -23.13
CA CYS A 104 -1.19 2.77 -22.40
C CYS A 104 -1.38 3.61 -21.14
N TYR A 105 -0.99 3.07 -19.99
CA TYR A 105 -1.00 3.82 -18.73
C TYR A 105 0.03 4.94 -18.79
N SER A 106 -0.35 6.17 -18.47
CA SER A 106 0.55 7.32 -18.43
C SER A 106 0.51 7.99 -17.05
N ARG A 107 1.66 8.16 -16.39
CA ARG A 107 1.74 8.90 -15.11
C ARG A 107 2.66 10.10 -15.26
N VAL A 108 2.14 11.27 -14.89
CA VAL A 108 2.91 12.52 -14.90
C VAL A 108 3.63 12.68 -13.56
N TYR A 109 4.96 12.65 -13.60
CA TYR A 109 5.81 13.02 -12.49
C TYR A 109 6.09 14.53 -12.58
N PRO A 110 5.53 15.37 -11.69
CA PRO A 110 5.79 16.80 -11.74
C PRO A 110 7.29 17.08 -11.54
N CYS A 111 7.86 17.90 -12.43
CA CYS A 111 9.26 18.35 -12.31
C CYS A 111 9.41 19.58 -11.39
N ALA A 112 8.29 20.09 -10.87
CA ALA A 112 8.29 21.19 -9.93
C ALA A 112 8.75 20.70 -8.54
N SER A 113 9.56 21.51 -7.87
CA SER A 113 9.85 21.36 -6.44
C SER A 113 8.51 21.19 -5.72
N LEU A 114 8.33 20.06 -5.02
CA LEU A 114 7.19 19.86 -4.12
C LEU A 114 7.11 21.11 -3.24
N THR A 115 6.10 21.95 -3.45
CA THR A 115 5.89 23.13 -2.63
C THR A 115 5.70 22.64 -1.21
N THR A 116 6.41 23.26 -0.25
CA THR A 116 6.24 22.95 1.16
C THR A 116 4.79 23.20 1.52
N SER A 117 4.02 22.13 1.62
CA SER A 117 2.62 22.19 1.97
C SER A 117 2.46 22.71 3.40
N PRO A 118 1.59 23.67 3.68
CA PRO A 118 1.14 23.99 5.03
C PRO A 118 0.41 22.81 5.69
N TRP A 119 -0.03 21.79 4.94
CA TRP A 119 -0.80 20.69 5.51
C TRP A 119 0.06 19.74 6.32
N SER A 120 -0.30 19.57 7.60
CA SER A 120 0.26 18.54 8.45
C SER A 120 -0.82 17.74 9.17
N ILE A 121 -0.61 16.43 9.22
CA ILE A 121 -1.44 15.45 9.90
C ILE A 121 -0.69 15.04 11.16
N VAL A 122 -1.32 15.22 12.31
CA VAL A 122 -0.82 14.68 13.58
C VAL A 122 -1.80 13.61 14.02
N VAL A 123 -1.31 12.39 14.23
CA VAL A 123 -2.14 11.29 14.72
C VAL A 123 -1.60 10.79 16.04
N ASP A 124 -2.51 10.22 16.82
CA ASP A 124 -2.20 9.52 18.06
C ASP A 124 -3.12 8.31 18.18
N ALA A 125 -2.62 7.25 18.80
CA ALA A 125 -3.40 6.06 19.08
C ALA A 125 -3.14 5.58 20.49
N SER A 126 -4.14 4.94 21.06
CA SER A 126 -4.07 4.26 22.34
C SER A 126 -4.56 2.83 22.18
N THR A 127 -4.45 2.03 23.23
CA THR A 127 -4.94 0.65 23.20
C THR A 127 -6.47 0.53 23.16
N THR A 128 -7.20 1.66 23.21
CA THR A 128 -8.66 1.72 23.21
C THR A 128 -9.25 2.62 22.14
N GLY A 129 -8.45 3.46 21.48
CA GLY A 129 -8.97 4.44 20.54
C GLY A 129 -7.89 5.07 19.68
N VAL A 130 -8.30 5.70 18.59
CA VAL A 130 -7.45 6.35 17.60
C VAL A 130 -7.95 7.76 17.37
N GLY A 131 -7.05 8.68 17.04
CA GLY A 131 -7.42 10.04 16.71
C GLY A 131 -6.37 10.76 15.88
N GLY A 132 -6.75 11.91 15.36
CA GLY A 132 -5.84 12.77 14.65
C GLY A 132 -6.41 14.14 14.38
N VAL A 133 -5.51 15.06 14.06
CA VAL A 133 -5.80 16.46 13.74
C VAL A 133 -5.08 16.84 12.46
N LEU A 134 -5.81 17.46 11.54
CA LEU A 134 -5.29 18.11 10.34
C LEU A 134 -5.03 19.58 10.65
N TYR A 135 -3.84 20.04 10.32
CA TYR A 135 -3.40 21.42 10.44
C TYR A 135 -3.11 22.03 9.08
N GLU A 136 -3.44 23.30 8.94
CA GLU A 136 -2.94 24.19 7.89
C GLU A 136 -1.97 25.19 8.55
N GLY A 137 -0.67 24.95 8.40
CA GLY A 137 0.37 25.66 9.13
C GLY A 137 0.27 25.36 10.62
N SER A 138 -0.05 26.38 11.43
CA SER A 138 -0.26 26.26 12.88
C SER A 138 -1.74 26.13 13.27
N ARG A 139 -2.68 26.21 12.30
CA ARG A 139 -4.11 26.25 12.58
C ARG A 139 -4.73 24.85 12.44
N PRO A 140 -5.40 24.30 13.47
CA PRO A 140 -6.16 23.07 13.33
C PRO A 140 -7.40 23.34 12.47
N VAL A 141 -7.60 22.52 11.43
CA VAL A 141 -8.68 22.64 10.45
C VAL A 141 -9.75 21.56 10.66
N SER A 142 -9.34 20.33 10.96
CA SER A 142 -10.23 19.19 11.17
C SER A 142 -9.63 18.23 12.18
N TRP A 143 -10.48 17.47 12.87
CA TRP A 143 -10.05 16.39 13.77
C TRP A 143 -10.96 15.17 13.63
N PHE A 144 -10.45 14.01 14.03
CA PHE A 144 -11.26 12.80 14.22
C PHE A 144 -10.83 12.11 15.50
N ALA A 145 -11.77 11.38 16.11
CA ALA A 145 -11.52 10.45 17.19
C ALA A 145 -12.53 9.31 17.10
N ASP A 146 -12.07 8.06 17.19
CA ASP A 146 -12.93 6.89 17.28
C ASP A 146 -12.36 5.87 18.27
N SER A 147 -13.25 5.09 18.87
CA SER A 147 -12.90 3.95 19.72
C SER A 147 -12.59 2.71 18.89
N LEU A 148 -11.58 1.93 19.29
CA LEU A 148 -11.30 0.64 18.67
C LEU A 148 -12.43 -0.34 19.00
N LYS A 149 -13.03 -0.93 17.96
CA LYS A 149 -14.16 -1.85 18.09
C LYS A 149 -13.68 -3.29 18.14
N LYS A 150 -14.57 -4.19 18.58
CA LYS A 150 -14.29 -5.64 18.65
C LYS A 150 -13.75 -6.20 17.32
N VAL A 151 -14.29 -5.71 16.20
CA VAL A 151 -13.88 -6.11 14.85
C VAL A 151 -12.41 -5.78 14.57
N ASP A 152 -11.90 -4.66 15.08
CA ASP A 152 -10.50 -4.26 14.90
C ASP A 152 -9.56 -5.19 15.66
N PHE A 153 -9.93 -5.52 16.90
CA PHE A 153 -9.19 -6.47 17.74
C PHE A 153 -9.17 -7.88 17.12
N GLU A 154 -10.31 -8.35 16.59
CA GLU A 154 -10.41 -9.63 15.90
C GLU A 154 -9.61 -9.64 14.59
N ARG A 155 -9.68 -8.55 13.80
CA ARG A 155 -9.00 -8.43 12.51
C ARG A 155 -7.48 -8.49 12.66
N PHE A 156 -6.97 -7.88 13.72
CA PHE A 156 -5.55 -7.88 14.02
C PHE A 156 -5.16 -8.90 15.08
N ASP A 157 -6.00 -9.87 15.46
CA ASP A 157 -5.64 -10.93 16.41
C ASP A 157 -5.00 -10.38 17.71
N SER A 158 -5.58 -9.32 18.27
CA SER A 158 -5.10 -8.68 19.49
C SER A 158 -6.13 -8.78 20.60
N ALA A 159 -5.64 -8.96 21.83
CA ALA A 159 -6.46 -8.73 23.00
C ALA A 159 -6.72 -7.22 23.17
N PRO A 160 -7.91 -6.83 23.69
CA PRO A 160 -8.13 -5.46 24.14
C PRO A 160 -7.07 -5.04 25.15
N ARG A 161 -6.60 -3.80 25.08
CA ARG A 161 -5.57 -3.24 25.98
C ARG A 161 -4.17 -3.84 25.87
N ASP A 162 -3.87 -4.60 24.82
CA ASP A 162 -2.52 -5.12 24.59
C ASP A 162 -1.59 -4.07 23.94
N CYS A 163 -0.62 -3.58 24.72
CA CYS A 163 0.39 -2.62 24.26
C CYS A 163 1.32 -3.18 23.17
N LYS A 164 1.38 -4.51 22.98
CA LYS A 164 2.25 -5.13 21.94
C LYS A 164 1.86 -4.72 20.52
N ARG A 165 0.62 -4.29 20.31
CA ARG A 165 0.10 -3.89 18.99
C ARG A 165 -0.06 -2.38 18.81
N GLN A 166 0.52 -1.58 19.70
CA GLN A 166 0.46 -0.12 19.65
C GLN A 166 0.84 0.45 18.27
N ALA A 167 1.94 -0.02 17.68
CA ALA A 167 2.36 0.41 16.34
C ALA A 167 1.35 0.08 15.22
N VAL A 168 0.51 -0.94 15.40
CA VAL A 168 -0.56 -1.28 14.45
C VAL A 168 -1.71 -0.28 14.57
N TRP A 169 -2.08 0.11 15.79
CA TRP A 169 -3.12 1.11 16.03
C TRP A 169 -2.73 2.49 15.53
N GLU A 170 -1.48 2.87 15.70
CA GLU A 170 -0.97 4.11 15.11
C GLU A 170 -0.94 4.05 13.59
N ALA A 171 -0.52 2.93 12.99
CA ALA A 171 -0.57 2.77 11.55
C ALA A 171 -2.02 2.84 11.02
N LEU A 172 -2.99 2.31 11.78
CA LEU A 172 -4.41 2.39 11.46
C LEU A 172 -4.91 3.84 11.56
N ALA A 173 -4.50 4.60 12.58
CA ALA A 173 -4.82 6.01 12.71
C ALA A 173 -4.30 6.82 11.51
N ILE A 174 -3.06 6.55 11.05
CA ILE A 174 -2.50 7.16 9.83
C ILE A 174 -3.36 6.81 8.61
N LEU A 175 -3.74 5.54 8.43
CA LEU A 175 -4.58 5.12 7.31
C LEU A 175 -5.94 5.85 7.30
N ILE A 176 -6.59 5.95 8.46
CA ILE A 176 -7.87 6.67 8.60
C ILE A 176 -7.69 8.14 8.25
N ALA A 177 -6.66 8.79 8.80
CA ALA A 177 -6.35 10.19 8.52
C ALA A 177 -6.12 10.44 7.03
N CYS A 178 -5.37 9.55 6.37
CA CYS A 178 -5.12 9.63 4.94
C CYS A 178 -6.41 9.49 4.13
N ARG A 179 -7.28 8.53 4.45
CA ARG A 179 -8.57 8.34 3.76
C ARG A 179 -9.52 9.52 3.94
N LEU A 180 -9.54 10.12 5.13
CA LEU A 180 -10.42 11.25 5.41
C LEU A 180 -9.99 12.53 4.70
N TRP A 181 -8.68 12.77 4.63
CA TRP A 181 -8.19 14.10 4.25
C TRP A 181 -7.49 14.15 2.89
N LEU A 182 -6.75 13.13 2.45
CA LEU A 182 -6.03 13.19 1.17
C LEU A 182 -6.93 13.50 -0.04
N PRO A 183 -8.14 12.92 -0.18
CA PRO A 183 -9.02 13.23 -1.31
C PRO A 183 -9.50 14.70 -1.35
N SER A 184 -9.53 15.35 -0.19
CA SER A 184 -9.97 16.76 -0.05
C SER A 184 -8.83 17.76 -0.28
N LEU A 185 -7.58 17.31 -0.27
CA LEU A 185 -6.42 18.18 -0.39
C LEU A 185 -6.04 18.41 -1.86
N PRO A 186 -5.42 19.56 -2.20
CA PRO A 186 -4.94 19.80 -3.55
C PRO A 186 -3.96 18.72 -4.02
N ARG A 187 -4.12 18.27 -5.27
CA ARG A 187 -3.21 17.29 -5.89
C ARG A 187 -1.78 17.83 -5.90
N PHE A 188 -0.81 16.92 -5.79
CA PHE A 188 0.65 17.19 -5.83
C PHE A 188 1.23 17.94 -4.62
N TRP A 189 0.51 18.03 -3.50
CA TRP A 189 1.04 18.61 -2.26
C TRP A 189 1.64 17.51 -1.35
N THR A 190 2.79 17.81 -0.74
CA THR A 190 3.42 16.91 0.23
C THR A 190 2.79 17.10 1.60
N VAL A 191 1.99 16.15 2.09
CA VAL A 191 1.42 16.25 3.43
C VAL A 191 2.42 15.72 4.46
N LYS A 192 2.72 16.52 5.50
CA LYS A 192 3.59 16.07 6.59
C LYS A 192 2.76 15.22 7.57
N CYS A 193 3.13 13.95 7.79
CA CYS A 193 2.50 13.11 8.80
C CYS A 193 3.41 12.99 10.04
N CYS A 194 2.84 13.21 11.23
CA CYS A 194 3.50 13.11 12.52
C CYS A 194 2.77 12.06 13.37
N SER A 195 3.54 11.11 13.93
CA SER A 195 3.10 10.07 14.87
C SER A 195 4.27 9.78 15.82
N ASP A 196 3.98 9.29 17.01
CA ASP A 196 4.98 8.94 18.03
C ASP A 196 5.66 7.58 17.76
N SER A 197 5.03 6.64 17.06
CA SER A 197 5.68 5.42 16.55
C SER A 197 6.41 5.66 15.26
N ARG A 198 7.73 5.77 15.41
CA ARG A 198 8.70 5.64 14.32
C ARG A 198 8.53 4.32 13.55
N THR A 199 8.04 3.26 14.20
CA THR A 199 7.81 1.95 13.55
C THR A 199 6.62 2.00 12.60
N ALA A 200 5.52 2.66 12.98
CA ALA A 200 4.36 2.86 12.12
C ALA A 200 4.73 3.73 10.92
N LEU A 201 5.36 4.89 11.17
CA LEU A 201 5.81 5.81 10.12
C LEU A 201 6.79 5.17 9.15
N SER A 202 7.83 4.50 9.65
CA SER A 202 8.82 3.84 8.79
C SER A 202 8.20 2.70 7.98
N SER A 203 7.28 1.93 8.58
CA SER A 203 6.60 0.82 7.87
C SER A 203 5.69 1.32 6.75
N LEU A 204 4.94 2.40 6.98
CA LEU A 204 4.07 2.99 5.97
C LEU A 204 4.86 3.74 4.89
N MET A 205 5.89 4.50 5.27
CA MET A 205 6.73 5.21 4.30
C MET A 205 7.50 4.23 3.40
N SER A 206 8.04 3.15 3.96
CA SER A 206 8.78 2.14 3.18
C SER A 206 7.88 1.09 2.53
N LEU A 207 6.58 1.07 2.88
CA LEU A 207 5.59 0.07 2.52
C LEU A 207 6.07 -1.37 2.80
N LYS A 208 6.88 -1.53 3.84
CA LYS A 208 7.53 -2.78 4.22
C LYS A 208 7.47 -2.93 5.73
N SER A 209 7.10 -4.12 6.19
CA SER A 209 7.21 -4.46 7.60
C SER A 209 7.47 -5.95 7.80
N ARG A 210 7.96 -6.34 8.98
CA ARG A 210 8.03 -7.75 9.38
C ARG A 210 6.66 -8.25 9.85
N SER A 211 5.86 -7.36 10.44
CA SER A 211 4.52 -7.66 10.94
C SER A 211 3.53 -7.81 9.79
N LYS A 212 2.72 -8.88 9.84
CA LYS A 212 1.64 -9.11 8.87
C LYS A 212 0.59 -8.00 8.94
N ALA A 213 0.24 -7.55 10.14
CA ALA A 213 -0.76 -6.49 10.36
C ALA A 213 -0.33 -5.16 9.72
N LEU A 214 0.93 -4.74 9.94
CA LEU A 214 1.46 -3.51 9.35
C LEU A 214 1.56 -3.57 7.83
N ILE A 215 1.90 -4.74 7.26
CA ILE A 215 1.87 -4.92 5.81
C ILE A 215 0.46 -4.75 5.25
N LEU A 216 -0.57 -5.29 5.92
CA LEU A 216 -1.95 -5.16 5.44
C LEU A 216 -2.38 -3.68 5.39
N ILE A 217 -2.10 -2.92 6.45
CA ILE A 217 -2.40 -1.48 6.50
C ILE A 217 -1.60 -0.72 5.43
N ALA A 218 -0.32 -1.05 5.25
CA ALA A 218 0.51 -0.45 4.21
C ALA A 218 -0.01 -0.76 2.79
N GLN A 219 -0.55 -1.95 2.56
CA GLN A 219 -1.16 -2.35 1.28
C GLN A 219 -2.46 -1.58 1.01
N GLU A 220 -3.28 -1.36 2.04
CA GLU A 220 -4.47 -0.51 1.94
C GLU A 220 -4.08 0.93 1.59
N LEU A 221 -3.14 1.52 2.33
CA LEU A 221 -2.66 2.88 2.05
C LEU A 221 -2.05 3.00 0.64
N ALA A 222 -1.30 1.98 0.21
CA ALA A 222 -0.70 1.94 -1.12
C ALA A 222 -1.75 1.90 -2.24
N LEU A 223 -2.90 1.22 -2.02
CA LEU A 223 -3.98 1.23 -2.97
C LEU A 223 -4.67 2.60 -3.01
N ASP A 224 -4.98 3.19 -1.85
CA ASP A 224 -5.64 4.49 -1.77
C ASP A 224 -4.78 5.58 -2.44
N CYS A 225 -3.48 5.63 -2.14
CA CYS A 225 -2.54 6.56 -2.77
C CYS A 225 -2.36 6.35 -4.28
N ALA A 226 -2.62 5.15 -4.78
CA ALA A 226 -2.57 4.89 -6.22
C ALA A 226 -3.84 5.40 -6.90
N LEU A 227 -5.01 5.17 -6.31
CA LEU A 227 -6.28 5.64 -6.89
C LEU A 227 -6.40 7.17 -6.92
N GLU A 228 -5.81 7.86 -5.94
CA GLU A 228 -5.88 9.32 -5.83
C GLU A 228 -4.80 10.08 -6.66
N GLY A 229 -3.72 9.41 -7.08
CA GLY A 229 -2.51 10.07 -7.61
C GLY A 229 -2.04 9.64 -8.99
#